data_AF-A0A9P6FJH8-F1
#
_entry.id   AF-A0A9P6FJH8-F1
#
_cell.length_a   1.000
_cell.length_b   1.000
_cell.length_c   1.000
_cell.angle_alpha   90.00
_cell.angle_beta   90.00
_cell.angle_gamma   90.00
#
_symmetry.space_group_name_H-M   'P 1'
#
loop_
_entity.id
_entity.type
_entity.pdbx_description
1 polymer ?
#
loop_
_entity_poly.entity_id
_entity_poly.type
_entity_poly.pdbx_seq_one_letter_code
_entity_poly.pdbx_strand_id
1 'polypeptide(L)'
;YAYVLLVIHILQRKGVLPNLQTIVPGNGPVPHRDCQGFNRYFFEDVGNLAHYWQPTPEASRLSVGELLYEFFRYFASEFRYATHVVSIRSGGLLTKDAKEWSKDFMQHQQHQQQQQQQQHVVDSDVIAESQDASNAQQDSKPVVKNRYLFCIEDPFELDHNVGRPVDRYSLFTIRGEFMRAAKILSRNGDGAITRLCYERETQTPQERHRNSSIDKGNEHRDKDRGGRDTPLQEEGNHTEGTTQGGTHSET
;
A
#
# COMPACT_ATOMS: atom_id res chain seq x y z
N TYR A 1 -8.46 -2.37 -18.08
CA TYR A 1 -7.71 -3.63 -17.97
C TYR A 1 -7.44 -4.02 -16.51
N ALA A 2 -6.46 -3.41 -15.81
CA ALA A 2 -6.04 -3.78 -14.44
C ALA A 2 -7.15 -4.27 -13.48
N TYR A 3 -8.22 -3.50 -13.26
CA TYR A 3 -9.34 -3.88 -12.39
C TYR A 3 -10.03 -5.21 -12.77
N VAL A 4 -10.04 -5.59 -14.06
CA VAL A 4 -10.59 -6.88 -14.52
C VAL A 4 -9.72 -8.04 -14.01
N LEU A 5 -8.38 -7.90 -14.03
CA LEU A 5 -7.47 -8.87 -13.44
C LEU A 5 -7.69 -8.99 -11.92
N LEU A 6 -7.95 -7.86 -11.23
CA LEU A 6 -8.31 -7.86 -9.81
C LEU A 6 -9.64 -8.58 -9.53
N VAL A 7 -10.64 -8.47 -10.42
CA VAL A 7 -11.91 -9.20 -10.29
C VAL A 7 -11.72 -10.69 -10.55
N ILE A 8 -11.05 -11.07 -11.64
CA ILE A 8 -10.76 -12.48 -11.98
C ILE A 8 -10.01 -13.16 -10.82
N HIS A 9 -9.04 -12.47 -10.23
CA HIS A 9 -8.30 -12.93 -9.04
C HIS A 9 -9.21 -13.27 -7.85
N ILE A 10 -10.21 -12.42 -7.55
CA ILE A 10 -11.17 -12.68 -6.47
C ILE A 10 -12.08 -13.87 -6.81
N LEU A 11 -12.58 -13.93 -8.04
CA LEU A 11 -13.43 -15.03 -8.51
C LEU A 11 -12.69 -16.37 -8.51
N GLN A 12 -11.41 -16.39 -8.91
CA GLN A 12 -10.55 -17.57 -8.79
C GLN A 12 -10.29 -17.96 -7.33
N ARG A 13 -9.94 -16.99 -6.47
CA ARG A 13 -9.75 -17.24 -5.02
C ARG A 13 -11.01 -17.69 -4.29
N LYS A 14 -12.19 -17.46 -4.85
CA LYS A 14 -13.49 -17.96 -4.37
C LYS A 14 -13.99 -19.20 -5.11
N GLY A 15 -13.21 -19.77 -6.03
CA GLY A 15 -13.61 -20.96 -6.78
C GLY A 15 -14.78 -20.74 -7.75
N VAL A 16 -15.08 -19.49 -8.10
CA VAL A 16 -16.14 -19.09 -9.05
C VAL A 16 -15.64 -19.10 -10.49
N LEU A 17 -14.33 -18.95 -10.71
CA LEU A 17 -13.67 -19.09 -12.02
C LEU A 17 -12.45 -20.02 -11.96
N PRO A 18 -12.14 -20.74 -13.05
CA PRO A 18 -10.89 -21.49 -13.18
C PRO A 18 -9.69 -20.60 -13.51
N ASN A 19 -8.51 -21.20 -13.47
CA ASN A 19 -7.36 -20.73 -14.24
C ASN A 19 -7.35 -21.41 -15.62
N LEU A 20 -7.80 -20.69 -16.65
CA LEU A 20 -7.90 -21.21 -18.03
C LEU A 20 -6.53 -21.55 -18.64
N GLN A 21 -5.43 -21.00 -18.12
CA GLN A 21 -4.07 -21.30 -18.61
C GLN A 21 -3.52 -22.63 -18.07
N THR A 22 -4.20 -23.26 -17.11
CA THR A 22 -3.84 -24.58 -16.55
C THR A 22 -4.78 -25.72 -16.97
N ILE A 23 -5.90 -25.44 -17.63
CA ILE A 23 -6.78 -26.50 -18.16
C ILE A 23 -6.20 -26.99 -19.48
N VAL A 24 -5.88 -28.28 -19.57
CA VAL A 24 -5.32 -28.92 -20.77
C VAL A 24 -6.11 -30.18 -21.11
N PRO A 25 -6.84 -30.24 -22.24
CA PRO A 25 -7.51 -31.46 -22.68
C PRO A 25 -6.53 -32.64 -22.79
N GLY A 26 -6.91 -33.79 -22.21
CA GLY A 26 -6.06 -34.98 -22.17
C GLY A 26 -4.96 -34.96 -21.11
N ASN A 27 -4.93 -33.97 -20.21
CA ASN A 27 -3.98 -33.86 -19.09
C ASN A 27 -2.49 -33.86 -19.50
N GLY A 28 -2.19 -33.41 -20.72
CA GLY A 28 -0.83 -33.22 -21.22
C GLY A 28 -0.13 -31.98 -20.65
N PRO A 29 1.12 -31.72 -21.05
CA PRO A 29 1.80 -30.46 -20.74
C PRO A 29 1.04 -29.28 -21.37
N VAL A 30 1.11 -28.10 -20.73
CA VAL A 30 0.48 -26.87 -21.23
C VAL A 30 0.99 -26.57 -22.65
N PRO A 31 0.11 -26.54 -23.68
CA PRO A 31 0.53 -26.29 -25.06
C PRO A 31 1.24 -24.94 -25.19
N HIS A 32 2.27 -24.90 -26.04
CA HIS A 32 3.00 -23.66 -26.31
C HIS A 32 2.43 -22.99 -27.57
N ARG A 33 1.61 -21.94 -27.37
CA ARG A 33 1.15 -21.06 -28.44
C ARG A 33 1.96 -19.76 -28.38
N ASP A 34 3.14 -19.75 -29.01
CA ASP A 34 3.94 -18.53 -29.08
C ASP A 34 3.18 -17.41 -29.80
N CYS A 35 3.37 -16.18 -29.30
CA CYS A 35 3.47 -15.02 -30.16
C CYS A 35 4.36 -13.98 -29.48
N GLN A 36 5.36 -13.47 -30.22
CA GLN A 36 6.31 -12.46 -29.73
C GLN A 36 7.14 -12.92 -28.50
N GLY A 37 7.33 -14.23 -28.34
CA GLY A 37 8.07 -14.82 -27.21
C GLY A 37 7.21 -15.22 -26.01
N PHE A 38 5.88 -14.99 -26.06
CA PHE A 38 4.96 -15.28 -24.96
C PHE A 38 4.04 -16.45 -25.30
N ASN A 39 3.94 -17.43 -24.39
CA ASN A 39 2.94 -18.49 -24.51
C ASN A 39 1.54 -17.92 -24.20
N ARG A 40 0.71 -17.76 -25.23
CA ARG A 40 -0.67 -17.27 -25.13
C ARG A 40 -1.72 -18.37 -25.11
N TYR A 41 -1.34 -19.60 -24.72
CA TYR A 41 -2.29 -20.66 -24.48
C TYR A 41 -3.22 -20.34 -23.29
N PHE A 42 -4.51 -20.52 -23.52
CA PHE A 42 -5.53 -20.73 -22.50
C PHE A 42 -6.62 -21.65 -23.09
N PHE A 43 -7.43 -22.24 -22.23
CA PHE A 43 -8.56 -23.05 -22.64
C PHE A 43 -9.71 -22.16 -23.17
N GLU A 44 -9.98 -22.25 -24.47
CA GLU A 44 -10.94 -21.41 -25.20
C GLU A 44 -12.38 -21.95 -25.25
N ASP A 45 -12.57 -23.27 -25.09
CA ASP A 45 -13.87 -23.93 -25.29
C ASP A 45 -14.78 -23.78 -24.07
N VAL A 46 -15.31 -22.57 -23.87
CA VAL A 46 -16.24 -22.25 -22.78
C VAL A 46 -17.50 -23.14 -22.80
N GLY A 47 -17.91 -23.65 -23.96
CA GLY A 47 -19.05 -24.57 -24.10
C GLY A 47 -18.80 -25.93 -23.44
N ASN A 48 -17.57 -26.43 -23.51
CA ASN A 48 -17.15 -27.69 -22.90
C ASN A 48 -16.42 -27.52 -21.54
N LEU A 49 -16.29 -26.29 -21.03
CA LEU A 49 -15.56 -26.00 -19.78
C LEU A 49 -16.07 -26.84 -18.58
N ALA A 50 -17.38 -27.07 -18.53
CA ALA A 50 -18.04 -27.88 -17.50
C ALA A 50 -17.56 -29.35 -17.42
N HIS A 51 -16.93 -29.88 -18.48
CA HIS A 51 -16.33 -31.21 -18.48
C HIS A 51 -14.96 -31.24 -17.77
N TYR A 52 -14.21 -30.13 -17.83
CA TYR A 52 -12.85 -30.04 -17.31
C TYR A 52 -12.77 -29.36 -15.93
N TRP A 53 -13.74 -28.51 -15.59
CA TRP A 53 -13.76 -27.76 -14.35
C TRP A 53 -15.18 -27.45 -13.88
N GLN A 54 -15.37 -27.40 -12.56
CA GLN A 54 -16.61 -27.02 -11.90
C GLN A 54 -16.30 -26.06 -10.73
N PRO A 55 -17.19 -25.09 -10.43
CA PRO A 55 -17.07 -24.27 -9.23
C PRO A 55 -17.11 -25.13 -7.97
N THR A 56 -16.51 -24.65 -6.87
CA THR A 56 -16.63 -25.37 -5.59
C THR A 56 -18.08 -25.27 -5.05
N PRO A 57 -18.53 -26.21 -4.20
CA PRO A 57 -19.88 -26.15 -3.62
C PRO A 57 -20.14 -24.85 -2.83
N GLU A 58 -19.09 -24.24 -2.28
CA GLU A 58 -19.14 -22.96 -1.57
C GLU A 58 -19.27 -21.80 -2.57
N ALA A 59 -18.49 -21.83 -3.65
CA ALA A 59 -18.52 -20.84 -4.72
C ALA A 59 -19.93 -20.69 -5.32
N SER A 60 -20.59 -21.82 -5.59
CA SER A 60 -21.95 -21.89 -6.15
C SER A 60 -23.06 -21.34 -5.23
N ARG A 61 -22.74 -20.96 -3.99
CA ARG A 61 -23.67 -20.33 -3.04
C ARG A 61 -23.43 -18.84 -2.84
N LEU A 62 -22.32 -18.29 -3.34
CA LEU A 62 -21.98 -16.88 -3.17
C LEU A 62 -22.81 -15.99 -4.10
N SER A 63 -23.57 -15.06 -3.53
CA SER A 63 -24.26 -14.02 -4.28
C SER A 63 -23.27 -13.01 -4.88
N VAL A 64 -23.72 -12.29 -5.92
CA VAL A 64 -22.96 -11.17 -6.50
C VAL A 64 -22.66 -10.09 -5.44
N GLY A 65 -23.54 -9.91 -4.45
CA GLY A 65 -23.32 -8.98 -3.34
C GLY A 65 -22.17 -9.39 -2.42
N GLU A 66 -22.08 -10.68 -2.08
CA GLU A 66 -20.97 -11.23 -1.28
C GLU A 66 -19.64 -11.19 -2.04
N LEU A 67 -19.65 -11.50 -3.35
CA LEU A 67 -18.46 -11.39 -4.20
C LEU A 67 -17.98 -9.93 -4.36
N LEU A 68 -18.91 -8.98 -4.47
CA LEU A 68 -18.60 -7.54 -4.52
C LEU A 68 -18.05 -7.05 -3.18
N TYR A 69 -18.65 -7.45 -2.05
CA TYR A 69 -18.13 -7.14 -0.73
C TYR A 69 -16.74 -7.74 -0.53
N GLU A 70 -16.54 -8.99 -0.92
CA GLU A 70 -15.24 -9.67 -0.82
C GLU A 70 -14.16 -8.96 -1.62
N PHE A 71 -14.44 -8.53 -2.86
CA PHE A 71 -13.50 -7.79 -3.69
C PHE A 71 -12.95 -6.56 -2.93
N PHE A 72 -13.84 -5.74 -2.38
CA PHE A 72 -13.43 -4.56 -1.62
C PHE A 72 -12.76 -4.92 -0.29
N ARG A 73 -13.30 -5.89 0.46
CA ARG A 73 -12.76 -6.36 1.75
C ARG A 73 -11.33 -6.89 1.60
N TYR A 74 -11.10 -7.73 0.59
CA TYR A 74 -9.79 -8.31 0.30
C TYR A 74 -8.74 -7.25 0.00
N PHE A 75 -9.02 -6.33 -0.94
CA PHE A 75 -8.05 -5.28 -1.29
C PHE A 75 -7.97 -4.15 -0.24
N ALA A 76 -8.95 -4.04 0.67
CA ALA A 76 -8.90 -3.15 1.83
C ALA A 76 -8.01 -3.69 2.97
N SER A 77 -8.10 -4.98 3.34
CA SER A 77 -7.42 -5.51 4.54
C SER A 77 -6.49 -6.71 4.32
N GLU A 78 -6.78 -7.62 3.38
CA GLU A 78 -6.02 -8.88 3.24
C GLU A 78 -4.86 -8.81 2.26
N PHE A 79 -4.99 -8.04 1.17
CA PHE A 79 -3.94 -7.97 0.15
C PHE A 79 -2.72 -7.21 0.69
N ARG A 80 -1.62 -7.95 0.95
CA ARG A 80 -0.35 -7.39 1.41
C ARG A 80 0.39 -6.73 0.25
N TYR A 81 -0.01 -5.51 -0.12
CA TYR A 81 0.62 -4.70 -1.19
C TYR A 81 2.15 -4.63 -1.13
N ALA A 82 2.77 -4.75 0.04
CA ALA A 82 4.22 -4.80 0.19
C ALA A 82 4.86 -6.06 -0.43
N THR A 83 4.25 -7.24 -0.25
CA THR A 83 4.86 -8.57 -0.54
C THR A 83 4.14 -9.38 -1.61
N HIS A 84 2.88 -9.07 -1.93
CA HIS A 84 2.06 -9.85 -2.87
C HIS A 84 2.09 -9.29 -4.31
N VAL A 85 1.81 -10.18 -5.26
CA VAL A 85 1.52 -9.91 -6.67
C VAL A 85 0.21 -10.62 -7.03
N VAL A 86 -0.73 -9.92 -7.65
CA VAL A 86 -1.92 -10.54 -8.28
C VAL A 86 -1.49 -11.23 -9.56
N SER A 87 -1.80 -12.51 -9.73
CA SER A 87 -1.44 -13.33 -10.89
C SER A 87 -2.52 -14.37 -11.19
N ILE A 88 -3.38 -14.09 -12.18
CA ILE A 88 -4.50 -14.97 -12.53
C ILE A 88 -4.09 -16.28 -13.22
N ARG A 89 -2.84 -16.34 -13.71
CA ARG A 89 -2.21 -17.51 -14.35
C ARG A 89 -1.58 -18.51 -13.38
N SER A 90 -1.43 -18.12 -12.10
CA SER A 90 -0.73 -18.91 -11.07
C SER A 90 -1.61 -19.21 -9.85
N GLY A 91 -2.94 -19.30 -10.04
CA GLY A 91 -3.88 -19.55 -8.94
C GLY A 91 -4.15 -18.32 -8.05
N GLY A 92 -3.92 -17.12 -8.58
CA GLY A 92 -4.24 -15.83 -7.97
C GLY A 92 -3.06 -15.12 -7.32
N LEU A 93 -2.21 -15.81 -6.54
CA LEU A 93 -1.25 -15.12 -5.66
C LEU A 93 0.21 -15.58 -5.84
N LEU A 94 1.07 -14.65 -6.23
CA LEU A 94 2.53 -14.79 -6.18
C LEU A 94 3.13 -13.85 -5.13
N THR A 95 4.36 -14.12 -4.69
CA THR A 95 5.15 -13.16 -3.90
C THR A 95 6.01 -12.30 -4.82
N LYS A 96 6.35 -11.09 -4.39
CA LYS A 96 7.32 -10.24 -5.09
C LYS A 96 8.72 -10.84 -5.09
N ASP A 97 9.06 -11.65 -4.09
CA ASP A 97 10.36 -12.32 -4.01
C ASP A 97 10.49 -13.39 -5.11
N ALA A 98 9.44 -14.20 -5.33
CA ALA A 98 9.38 -15.17 -6.43
C ALA A 98 9.29 -14.53 -7.83
N LYS A 99 8.98 -13.22 -7.90
CA LYS A 99 9.03 -12.39 -9.11
C LYS A 99 10.27 -11.50 -9.21
N GLU A 100 11.16 -11.55 -8.22
CA GLU A 100 12.27 -10.61 -7.97
C GLU A 100 11.89 -9.12 -7.82
N TRP A 101 10.60 -8.77 -7.88
CA TRP A 101 10.04 -7.41 -7.77
C TRP A 101 10.20 -6.76 -6.37
N SER A 102 10.80 -7.47 -5.40
CA SER A 102 11.19 -6.93 -4.09
C SER A 102 12.52 -6.17 -4.10
N LYS A 103 13.41 -6.45 -5.07
CA LYS A 103 14.82 -5.97 -5.06
C LYS A 103 14.90 -4.43 -5.06
N ASP A 104 14.07 -3.75 -5.85
CA ASP A 104 13.96 -2.29 -5.89
C ASP A 104 13.72 -1.66 -4.50
N PHE A 105 13.02 -2.34 -3.57
CA PHE A 105 12.72 -1.78 -2.23
C PHE A 105 13.87 -1.98 -1.23
N MET A 106 14.39 -3.21 -1.11
CA MET A 106 15.45 -3.52 -0.13
C MET A 106 16.75 -2.79 -0.43
N GLN A 107 17.12 -2.67 -1.71
CA GLN A 107 18.31 -1.91 -2.11
C GLN A 107 18.18 -0.43 -1.73
N HIS A 108 17.01 0.20 -1.90
CA HIS A 108 16.80 1.58 -1.48
C HIS A 108 16.90 1.76 0.04
N GLN A 109 16.39 0.82 0.85
CA GLN A 109 16.53 0.91 2.30
C GLN A 109 17.99 0.82 2.75
N GLN A 110 18.77 -0.08 2.14
CA GLN A 110 20.21 -0.21 2.42
C GLN A 110 21.01 1.03 2.00
N HIS A 111 20.75 1.57 0.80
CA HIS A 111 21.42 2.80 0.34
C HIS A 111 21.06 4.02 1.21
N GLN A 112 19.81 4.15 1.67
CA GLN A 112 19.43 5.22 2.60
C GLN A 112 20.12 5.08 3.97
N GLN A 113 20.25 3.87 4.51
CA GLN A 113 20.99 3.63 5.75
C GLN A 113 22.49 3.91 5.60
N GLN A 114 23.10 3.52 4.48
CA GLN A 114 24.52 3.81 4.20
C GLN A 114 24.77 5.31 4.01
N GLN A 115 23.89 6.04 3.32
CA GLN A 115 24.00 7.50 3.16
C GLN A 115 23.87 8.24 4.51
N GLN A 116 22.96 7.80 5.39
CA GLN A 116 22.82 8.36 6.74
C GLN A 116 24.04 8.07 7.63
N GLN A 117 24.70 6.92 7.46
CA GLN A 117 25.94 6.60 8.18
C GLN A 117 27.15 7.38 7.65
N GLN A 118 27.26 7.57 6.33
CA GLN A 118 28.36 8.35 5.73
C GLN A 118 28.30 9.84 6.08
N GLN A 119 27.09 10.40 6.29
CA GLN A 119 26.93 11.78 6.77
C GLN A 119 27.39 12.03 8.22
N HIS A 120 27.80 10.99 8.97
CA HIS A 120 28.32 11.11 10.34
C HIS A 120 29.86 10.94 10.43
N VAL A 121 30.58 10.91 9.30
CA VAL A 121 32.04 10.68 9.25
C VAL A 121 32.82 11.86 8.66
N VAL A 122 32.13 12.83 8.05
CA VAL A 122 32.78 13.98 7.37
C VAL A 122 32.67 15.25 8.20
N ASP A 123 33.33 15.28 9.36
CA ASP A 123 33.53 16.50 10.15
C ASP A 123 34.87 16.49 10.92
N SER A 124 35.96 16.33 10.18
CA SER A 124 37.35 16.59 10.63
C SER A 124 38.26 16.79 9.40
N ASP A 125 39.03 17.87 9.45
CA ASP A 125 40.23 18.23 8.69
C ASP A 125 40.18 18.35 7.13
N VAL A 126 40.48 19.57 6.69
CA VAL A 126 40.85 20.00 5.32
C VAL A 126 42.35 20.35 5.39
N ILE A 127 43.24 20.02 4.45
CA ILE A 127 43.58 20.73 3.20
C ILE A 127 44.71 19.94 2.50
N ALA A 128 44.67 19.72 1.18
CA ALA A 128 45.85 19.78 0.28
C ALA A 128 45.51 19.55 -1.22
N GLU A 129 45.63 20.63 -1.99
CA GLU A 129 45.78 20.83 -3.45
C GLU A 129 46.02 19.65 -4.45
N SER A 130 45.21 19.65 -5.52
CA SER A 130 45.62 19.85 -6.95
C SER A 130 45.32 18.77 -8.03
N GLN A 131 45.20 19.29 -9.26
CA GLN A 131 45.25 18.68 -10.60
C GLN A 131 44.05 17.87 -11.16
N ASP A 132 43.40 18.51 -12.14
CA ASP A 132 42.85 17.99 -13.40
C ASP A 132 42.45 16.50 -13.54
N ALA A 133 41.14 16.27 -13.66
CA ALA A 133 40.57 15.62 -14.85
C ALA A 133 39.08 15.96 -15.02
N SER A 134 38.68 16.37 -16.22
CA SER A 134 37.27 16.53 -16.57
C SER A 134 36.59 15.16 -16.77
N ASN A 135 35.98 14.60 -15.74
CA ASN A 135 35.05 13.48 -15.90
C ASN A 135 33.62 13.94 -15.61
N ALA A 136 32.80 14.03 -16.67
CA ALA A 136 31.39 14.38 -16.59
C ALA A 136 30.56 13.16 -16.11
N GLN A 137 30.83 12.73 -14.87
CA GLN A 137 30.04 11.71 -14.19
C GLN A 137 28.67 12.30 -13.83
N GLN A 138 27.80 12.39 -14.84
CA GLN A 138 26.46 12.97 -14.73
C GLN A 138 25.62 12.07 -13.81
N ASP A 139 25.61 12.41 -12.51
CA ASP A 139 25.02 11.63 -11.41
C ASP A 139 23.54 11.34 -11.67
N SER A 140 23.30 10.22 -12.34
CA SER A 140 21.96 9.71 -12.61
C SER A 140 21.42 9.06 -11.35
N LYS A 141 21.11 9.91 -10.36
CA LYS A 141 20.43 9.56 -9.11
C LYS A 141 19.40 8.48 -9.42
N PRO A 142 19.48 7.27 -8.82
CA PRO A 142 18.66 6.14 -9.23
C PRO A 142 17.20 6.52 -9.06
N VAL A 143 16.54 6.79 -10.20
CA VAL A 143 15.16 7.30 -10.20
C VAL A 143 14.31 6.23 -9.56
N VAL A 144 13.76 6.54 -8.38
CA VAL A 144 13.01 5.62 -7.52
C VAL A 144 11.76 5.14 -8.27
N LYS A 145 11.93 4.09 -9.07
CA LYS A 145 10.90 3.57 -9.95
C LYS A 145 9.86 2.83 -9.09
N ASN A 146 8.92 3.59 -8.56
CA ASN A 146 7.72 3.20 -7.80
C ASN A 146 6.81 2.14 -8.49
N ARG A 147 7.25 1.53 -9.60
CA ARG A 147 6.59 0.52 -10.43
C ARG A 147 6.04 -0.68 -9.66
N TYR A 148 6.54 -0.98 -8.46
CA TYR A 148 6.16 -2.17 -7.68
C TYR A 148 5.40 -1.85 -6.38
N LEU A 149 4.75 -0.68 -6.30
CA LEU A 149 3.86 -0.34 -5.18
C LEU A 149 2.56 -1.16 -5.21
N PHE A 150 1.94 -1.30 -6.39
CA PHE A 150 0.83 -2.20 -6.65
C PHE A 150 1.24 -3.18 -7.74
N CYS A 151 1.32 -4.48 -7.42
CA CYS A 151 1.79 -5.50 -8.35
C CYS A 151 0.63 -6.36 -8.86
N ILE A 152 0.40 -6.27 -10.17
CA ILE A 152 -0.59 -7.01 -10.95
C ILE A 152 0.15 -7.52 -12.19
N GLU A 153 0.42 -8.82 -12.21
CA GLU A 153 1.08 -9.50 -13.34
C GLU A 153 0.12 -9.60 -14.53
N ASP A 154 0.64 -9.38 -15.74
CA ASP A 154 -0.08 -9.75 -16.96
C ASP A 154 -0.08 -11.29 -17.14
N PRO A 155 -1.21 -11.91 -17.55
CA PRO A 155 -1.28 -13.36 -17.78
C PRO A 155 -0.35 -13.90 -18.88
N PHE A 156 0.14 -13.05 -19.79
CA PHE A 156 0.99 -13.44 -20.92
C PHE A 156 2.35 -12.74 -20.90
N GLU A 157 2.38 -11.41 -20.74
CA GLU A 157 3.64 -10.65 -20.60
C GLU A 157 4.17 -10.74 -19.17
N LEU A 158 4.81 -11.84 -18.80
CA LEU A 158 5.02 -12.17 -17.37
C LEU A 158 5.78 -11.09 -16.57
N ASP A 159 6.71 -10.35 -17.17
CA ASP A 159 7.46 -9.29 -16.48
C ASP A 159 6.79 -7.91 -16.51
N HIS A 160 5.62 -7.82 -17.16
CA HIS A 160 4.80 -6.63 -17.26
C HIS A 160 3.95 -6.47 -15.99
N ASN A 161 4.40 -5.64 -15.04
CA ASN A 161 3.48 -5.15 -14.02
C ASN A 161 2.49 -4.15 -14.63
N VAL A 162 1.22 -4.54 -14.73
CA VAL A 162 0.10 -3.70 -15.17
C VAL A 162 -0.15 -2.57 -14.18
N GLY A 163 0.14 -2.78 -12.89
CA GLY A 163 0.05 -1.78 -11.82
C GLY A 163 1.18 -0.73 -11.80
N ARG A 164 2.17 -0.80 -12.71
CA ARG A 164 3.32 0.12 -12.71
C ARG A 164 3.04 1.64 -12.74
N PRO A 165 1.90 2.17 -13.24
CA PRO A 165 1.62 3.60 -13.20
C PRO A 165 1.17 4.10 -11.82
N VAL A 166 0.84 3.19 -10.89
CA VAL A 166 0.29 3.54 -9.58
C VAL A 166 1.41 4.01 -8.64
N ASP A 167 1.47 5.32 -8.41
CA ASP A 167 2.39 5.94 -7.44
C ASP A 167 1.90 5.80 -5.99
N ARG A 168 2.61 6.40 -5.02
CA ARG A 168 2.26 6.33 -3.60
C ARG A 168 0.94 7.05 -3.28
N TYR A 169 0.66 8.18 -3.93
CA TYR A 169 -0.58 8.93 -3.73
C TYR A 169 -1.79 8.20 -4.34
N SER A 170 -1.62 7.66 -5.55
CA SER A 170 -2.63 6.86 -6.23
C SER A 170 -2.93 5.57 -5.47
N LEU A 171 -1.92 4.85 -4.97
CA LEU A 171 -2.13 3.65 -4.15
C LEU A 171 -2.85 3.96 -2.84
N PHE A 172 -2.47 5.04 -2.14
CA PHE A 172 -3.16 5.49 -0.94
C PHE A 172 -4.64 5.78 -1.22
N THR A 173 -4.93 6.46 -2.33
CA THR A 173 -6.29 6.81 -2.77
C THR A 173 -7.10 5.55 -3.14
N ILE A 174 -6.56 4.65 -3.95
CA ILE A 174 -7.20 3.38 -4.34
C ILE A 174 -7.51 2.52 -3.11
N ARG A 175 -6.55 2.36 -2.19
CA ARG A 175 -6.75 1.63 -0.94
C ARG A 175 -7.79 2.29 -0.05
N GLY A 176 -7.83 3.62 0.01
CA GLY A 176 -8.84 4.39 0.73
C GLY A 176 -10.25 4.18 0.16
N GLU A 177 -10.41 4.18 -1.16
CA GLU A 177 -11.69 3.87 -1.82
C GLU A 177 -12.13 2.42 -1.59
N PHE A 178 -11.22 1.45 -1.63
CA PHE A 178 -11.53 0.06 -1.27
C PHE A 178 -12.00 -0.06 0.20
N MET A 179 -11.34 0.64 1.14
CA MET A 179 -11.77 0.70 2.54
C MET A 179 -13.14 1.39 2.72
N ARG A 180 -13.41 2.48 1.97
CA ARG A 180 -14.73 3.15 1.94
C ARG A 180 -15.80 2.20 1.43
N ALA A 181 -15.55 1.52 0.32
CA ALA A 181 -16.50 0.62 -0.32
C ALA A 181 -16.83 -0.61 0.55
N ALA A 182 -15.81 -1.25 1.14
CA ALA A 182 -16.01 -2.34 2.10
C ALA A 182 -16.86 -1.90 3.30
N LYS A 183 -16.64 -0.69 3.83
CA LYS A 183 -17.41 -0.11 4.95
C LYS A 183 -18.85 0.30 4.59
N ILE A 184 -19.13 0.56 3.31
CA ILE A 184 -20.51 0.80 2.83
C ILE A 184 -21.25 -0.53 2.68
N LEU A 185 -20.60 -1.55 2.11
CA LEU A 185 -21.21 -2.88 1.91
C LEU A 185 -21.35 -3.69 3.20
N SER A 186 -20.48 -3.50 4.20
CA SER A 186 -20.60 -4.15 5.52
C SER A 186 -21.72 -3.57 6.39
N ARG A 187 -22.66 -2.82 5.82
CA ARG A 187 -23.77 -2.15 6.52
C ARG A 187 -25.07 -2.45 5.80
N ASN A 188 -25.92 -3.28 6.40
CA ASN A 188 -27.27 -3.52 5.92
C ASN A 188 -28.05 -2.18 5.95
N GLY A 189 -28.53 -1.74 4.79
CA GLY A 189 -29.30 -0.51 4.63
C GLY A 189 -29.33 -0.01 3.19
N ASP A 190 -30.43 0.63 2.82
CA ASP A 190 -30.77 0.92 1.42
C ASP A 190 -29.81 1.88 0.70
N GLY A 191 -29.86 1.88 -0.63
CA GLY A 191 -28.99 2.74 -1.46
C GLY A 191 -27.49 2.47 -1.27
N ALA A 192 -27.09 1.24 -0.89
CA ALA A 192 -25.68 0.87 -0.75
C ALA A 192 -24.91 1.07 -2.07
N ILE A 193 -25.48 0.62 -3.20
CA ILE A 193 -24.92 0.82 -4.55
C ILE A 193 -24.81 2.33 -4.88
N THR A 194 -25.85 3.12 -4.60
CA THR A 194 -25.85 4.57 -4.81
C THR A 194 -24.73 5.27 -4.01
N ARG A 195 -24.47 4.81 -2.79
CA ARG A 195 -23.39 5.34 -1.92
C ARG A 195 -22.00 4.86 -2.33
N LEU A 196 -21.87 3.67 -2.92
CA LEU A 196 -20.62 3.20 -3.53
C LEU A 196 -20.24 4.07 -4.73
N CYS A 197 -21.18 4.21 -5.66
CA CYS A 197 -21.02 4.83 -6.97
C CYS A 197 -21.20 6.36 -6.98
N TYR A 198 -21.34 7.00 -5.81
CA TYR A 198 -21.37 8.45 -5.70
C TYR A 198 -20.08 9.06 -6.26
N GLU A 199 -20.20 10.03 -7.17
CA GLU A 199 -19.06 10.66 -7.82
C GLU A 199 -18.21 11.44 -6.81
N ARG A 200 -16.89 11.24 -6.86
CA ARG A 200 -15.97 11.90 -5.95
C ARG A 200 -15.56 13.25 -6.52
N GLU A 201 -16.00 14.32 -5.87
CA GLU A 201 -15.54 15.68 -6.11
C GLU A 201 -14.00 15.73 -6.10
N THR A 202 -13.42 16.12 -7.25
CA THR A 202 -11.99 16.33 -7.39
C THR A 202 -11.64 17.68 -6.79
N GLN A 203 -11.05 17.67 -5.60
CA GLN A 203 -10.37 18.87 -5.09
C GLN A 203 -9.28 19.27 -6.09
N THR A 204 -9.49 20.37 -6.80
CA THR A 204 -8.46 21.02 -7.62
C THR A 204 -7.23 21.22 -6.74
N PRO A 205 -6.01 20.84 -7.17
CA PRO A 205 -4.81 21.03 -6.37
C PRO A 205 -4.57 22.50 -6.08
N GLN A 206 -5.02 22.98 -4.91
CA GLN A 206 -4.60 24.27 -4.38
C GLN A 206 -3.09 24.22 -4.24
N GLU A 207 -2.41 25.16 -4.89
CA GLU A 207 -0.97 25.28 -4.79
C GLU A 207 -0.60 25.42 -3.32
N ARG A 208 0.15 24.44 -2.80
CA ARG A 208 0.76 24.56 -1.48
C ARG A 208 1.87 25.59 -1.59
N HIS A 209 1.52 26.87 -1.48
CA HIS A 209 2.46 27.95 -1.21
C HIS A 209 3.33 27.49 -0.04
N ARG A 210 4.59 27.18 -0.36
CA ARG A 210 5.61 26.92 0.65
C ARG A 210 5.86 28.25 1.31
N ASN A 211 5.27 28.47 2.49
CA ASN A 211 5.68 29.56 3.36
C ASN A 211 7.13 29.30 3.77
N SER A 212 8.07 29.78 2.96
CA SER A 212 9.46 29.93 3.33
C SER A 212 9.50 30.94 4.47
N SER A 213 9.49 30.44 5.70
CA SER A 213 9.81 31.25 6.87
C SER A 213 11.27 31.64 6.73
N ILE A 214 11.52 32.79 6.11
CA ILE A 214 12.86 33.38 6.01
C ILE A 214 13.22 33.79 7.42
N ASP A 215 13.99 32.95 8.09
CA ASP A 215 14.58 33.26 9.38
C ASP A 215 15.60 34.39 9.21
N LYS A 216 15.13 35.62 9.35
CA LYS A 216 16.00 36.80 9.46
C LYS A 216 16.48 36.87 10.90
N GLY A 217 17.61 36.21 11.15
CA GLY A 217 18.36 36.39 12.40
C GLY A 217 18.56 37.88 12.69
N ASN A 218 18.37 38.26 13.95
CA ASN A 218 18.60 39.61 14.43
C ASN A 218 19.47 39.55 15.68
N GLU A 219 20.64 40.16 15.61
CA GLU A 219 21.68 40.10 16.64
C GLU A 219 21.32 40.92 17.89
N HIS A 220 22.06 40.64 18.97
CA HIS A 220 22.19 41.43 20.20
C HIS A 220 20.96 42.18 20.74
N ARG A 221 20.56 41.78 21.95
CA ARG A 221 20.71 42.68 23.11
C ARG A 221 20.75 41.93 24.43
N ASP A 222 21.93 41.92 25.03
CA ASP A 222 22.09 41.69 26.46
C ASP A 222 21.29 42.72 27.26
N LYS A 223 20.71 42.27 28.38
CA LYS A 223 20.46 43.14 29.55
C LYS A 223 20.24 42.35 30.84
N ASP A 224 21.28 42.39 31.67
CA ASP A 224 21.28 42.48 33.13
C ASP A 224 20.33 41.59 33.96
N ARG A 225 20.94 40.69 34.73
CA ARG A 225 20.30 40.04 35.88
C ARG A 225 20.37 40.93 37.13
N GLY A 226 19.22 41.32 37.65
CA GLY A 226 19.06 41.82 39.01
C GLY A 226 17.59 42.14 39.30
N GLY A 227 17.00 41.78 40.44
CA GLY A 227 17.52 40.94 41.53
C GLY A 227 16.89 41.37 42.87
N ARG A 228 16.32 40.41 43.63
CA ARG A 228 15.61 40.62 44.91
C ARG A 228 14.30 41.44 44.80
N ASP A 229 13.35 41.39 45.75
CA ASP A 229 13.28 40.71 47.06
C ASP A 229 11.92 39.97 47.25
N THR A 230 11.87 39.07 48.23
CA THR A 230 10.63 38.45 48.78
C THR A 230 10.21 39.11 50.08
N PRO A 231 8.91 39.11 50.39
CA PRO A 231 8.44 38.46 51.64
C PRO A 231 7.20 37.57 51.34
N LEU A 232 6.87 36.49 52.06
CA LEU A 232 6.63 36.32 53.51
C LEU A 232 5.52 37.29 54.01
N GLN A 233 4.42 36.89 54.65
CA GLN A 233 3.98 35.58 55.16
C GLN A 233 2.43 35.47 54.91
N GLU A 234 1.56 34.65 55.51
CA GLU A 234 1.60 33.91 56.79
C GLU A 234 0.79 32.58 56.71
N GLU A 235 -0.10 32.31 57.68
CA GLU A 235 -0.73 31.01 57.99
C GLU A 235 -2.27 30.95 57.79
N GLY A 236 -2.86 29.74 57.92
CA GLY A 236 -4.32 29.53 57.85
C GLY A 236 -4.79 28.06 57.94
N ASN A 237 -4.53 27.39 59.07
CA ASN A 237 -4.99 26.02 59.38
C ASN A 237 -6.53 26.01 59.69
N HIS A 238 -7.31 24.91 59.85
CA HIS A 238 -7.04 23.50 60.20
C HIS A 238 -8.32 22.63 60.00
N THR A 239 -8.17 21.29 59.85
CA THR A 239 -9.09 20.17 60.27
C THR A 239 -10.61 20.16 59.89
N GLU A 240 -11.42 19.11 60.09
CA GLU A 240 -11.35 17.63 59.91
C GLU A 240 -12.82 17.10 59.82
N GLY A 241 -13.08 15.87 59.34
CA GLY A 241 -14.47 15.39 59.19
C GLY A 241 -14.69 13.94 58.77
N THR A 242 -14.44 12.98 59.67
CA THR A 242 -14.80 11.55 59.57
C THR A 242 -16.33 11.37 59.42
N THR A 243 -16.90 10.34 58.76
CA THR A 243 -17.18 9.01 59.35
C THR A 243 -17.77 8.01 58.32
N GLN A 244 -17.69 6.71 58.66
CA GLN A 244 -18.31 5.50 58.07
C GLN A 244 -19.81 5.64 57.71
N GLY A 245 -20.47 4.78 56.92
CA GLY A 245 -20.11 3.50 56.27
C GLY A 245 -21.35 2.57 56.19
N GLY A 246 -21.30 1.41 55.51
CA GLY A 246 -22.38 0.40 55.61
C GLY A 246 -22.64 -0.48 54.39
N THR A 247 -22.61 -1.80 54.60
CA THR A 247 -22.94 -2.89 53.66
C THR A 247 -24.44 -3.19 53.56
N HIS A 248 -24.91 -3.78 52.44
CA HIS A 248 -25.49 -5.15 52.46
C HIS A 248 -25.68 -5.75 51.04
N SER A 249 -26.36 -6.90 50.97
CA SER A 249 -26.18 -7.98 49.99
C SER A 249 -27.49 -8.52 49.39
N GLU A 250 -27.34 -9.38 48.36
CA GLU A 250 -28.37 -10.26 47.76
C GLU A 250 -29.52 -9.56 46.97
N THR A 251 -30.13 -10.18 45.96
CA THR A 251 -30.06 -11.58 45.47
C THR A 251 -29.75 -11.66 43.97
#